data_AF-A0A3A2ZGF5-F1
#
_entry.id   AF-A0A3A2ZGF5-F1
#
_cell.length_a   1.000
_cell.length_b   1.000
_cell.length_c   1.000
_cell.angle_alpha   90.00
_cell.angle_beta   90.00
_cell.angle_gamma   90.00
#
_symmetry.space_group_name_H-M   'P 1'
#
loop_
_entity.id
_entity.type
_entity.pdbx_description
1 polymer ?
#
loop_
_entity_poly.entity_id
_entity_poly.type
_entity_poly.pdbx_seq_one_letter_code
_entity_poly.pdbx_strand_id
1 'polypeptide(L)'
;MDALRSTLHSNSALLANKAKRYDEAQKWAGFAIDSIPKDAKDTDKAKVYFRRAQARVALKDLEEALKDYEQAATLAPEDAAIKSELARTKRTLADSIKREKESYKRFFTS
;
A
#
# COMPACT_ATOMS: atom_id res chain seq x y z
N MET A 1 -2.16 20.63 -15.96
CA MET A 1 -3.46 20.12 -15.48
C MET A 1 -3.31 18.82 -14.68
N ASP A 2 -2.29 17.99 -14.95
CA ASP A 2 -2.18 16.64 -14.38
C ASP A 2 -1.78 16.59 -12.90
N ALA A 3 -0.97 17.56 -12.44
CA ALA A 3 -0.60 17.67 -11.02
C ALA A 3 -1.84 17.81 -10.10
N LEU A 4 -2.80 18.66 -10.48
CA LEU A 4 -4.02 18.89 -9.70
C LEU A 4 -4.88 17.63 -9.61
N ARG A 5 -4.95 16.87 -10.71
CA ARG A 5 -5.67 15.60 -10.80
C ARG A 5 -5.01 14.54 -9.89
N SER A 6 -3.68 14.44 -9.91
CA SER A 6 -2.93 13.55 -9.02
C SER A 6 -3.14 13.89 -7.54
N THR A 7 -3.09 15.18 -7.17
CA THR A 7 -3.34 15.62 -5.79
C THR A 7 -4.77 15.32 -5.35
N LEU A 8 -5.77 15.58 -6.21
CA LEU A 8 -7.16 15.27 -5.92
C LEU A 8 -7.36 13.77 -5.69
N HIS A 9 -6.87 12.91 -6.58
CA HIS A 9 -6.97 11.47 -6.44
C HIS A 9 -6.24 10.95 -5.19
N SER A 10 -5.08 11.53 -4.83
CA SER A 10 -4.36 11.21 -3.59
C SER A 10 -5.16 11.57 -2.34
N ASN A 11 -5.85 12.72 -2.35
CA ASN A 11 -6.75 13.13 -1.27
C ASN A 11 -8.00 12.24 -1.19
N SER A 12 -8.58 11.86 -2.33
CA SER A 12 -9.68 10.89 -2.39
C SER A 12 -9.28 9.53 -1.84
N ALA A 13 -8.07 9.05 -2.16
CA ALA A 13 -7.54 7.80 -1.61
C ALA A 13 -7.33 7.88 -0.09
N LEU A 14 -6.87 9.03 0.43
CA LEU A 14 -6.76 9.24 1.87
C LEU A 14 -8.14 9.22 2.56
N LEU A 15 -9.13 9.90 1.98
CA LEU A 15 -10.48 9.92 2.52
C LEU A 15 -11.11 8.53 2.50
N ALA A 16 -10.95 7.79 1.40
CA ALA A 16 -11.45 6.43 1.26
C ALA A 16 -10.80 5.47 2.29
N ASN A 17 -9.49 5.58 2.52
CA ASN A 17 -8.80 4.84 3.58
C ASN A 17 -9.36 5.15 4.97
N LYS A 18 -9.63 6.43 5.28
CA LYS A 18 -10.27 6.83 6.55
C LYS A 18 -11.71 6.33 6.65
N ALA A 19 -12.44 6.29 5.54
CA ALA A 19 -13.79 5.77 5.45
C ALA A 19 -13.87 4.23 5.44
N LYS A 20 -12.74 3.53 5.55
CA LYS A 20 -12.63 2.06 5.46
C LYS A 20 -13.11 1.48 4.12
N ARG A 21 -13.15 2.30 3.07
CA ARG A 21 -13.47 1.91 1.68
C ARG A 21 -12.16 1.64 0.94
N TYR A 22 -11.54 0.51 1.27
CA TYR A 22 -10.18 0.20 0.84
C TYR A 22 -10.09 -0.14 -0.65
N ASP A 23 -11.14 -0.75 -1.22
CA ASP A 23 -11.28 -1.04 -2.64
C ASP A 23 -11.25 0.24 -3.49
N GLU A 24 -11.97 1.28 -3.07
CA GLU A 24 -11.92 2.60 -3.70
C GLU A 24 -10.60 3.29 -3.45
N ALA A 25 -10.05 3.21 -2.23
CA ALA A 25 -8.77 3.81 -1.92
C ALA A 25 -7.66 3.27 -2.84
N GLN A 26 -7.66 1.97 -3.13
CA GLN A 26 -6.76 1.35 -4.09
C GLN A 26 -6.96 1.90 -5.51
N LYS A 27 -8.20 2.02 -5.98
CA LYS A 27 -8.51 2.56 -7.32
C LYS A 27 -8.07 4.01 -7.46
N TRP A 28 -8.44 4.86 -6.50
CA TRP A 28 -8.07 6.27 -6.48
C TRP A 28 -6.55 6.44 -6.42
N ALA A 29 -5.85 5.63 -5.63
CA ALA A 29 -4.39 5.66 -5.60
C ALA A 29 -3.76 5.17 -6.93
N GLY A 30 -4.37 4.19 -7.60
CA GLY A 30 -3.98 3.78 -8.95
C GLY A 30 -4.09 4.92 -9.96
N PHE A 31 -5.24 5.58 -10.03
CA PHE A 31 -5.44 6.75 -10.88
C PHE A 31 -4.50 7.91 -10.53
N ALA A 32 -4.19 8.06 -9.24
CA ALA A 32 -3.23 9.06 -8.79
C ALA A 32 -1.84 8.78 -9.35
N ILE A 33 -1.39 7.50 -9.39
CA ILE A 33 -0.11 7.04 -9.96
C ILE A 33 -0.03 7.31 -11.46
N ASP A 34 -1.08 6.95 -12.20
CA ASP A 34 -1.11 7.16 -13.66
C ASP A 34 -1.15 8.65 -14.02
N SER A 35 -1.73 9.47 -13.14
CA SER A 35 -1.81 10.93 -13.32
C SER A 35 -0.60 11.66 -12.73
N ILE A 36 0.42 10.98 -12.18
CA ILE A 36 1.58 11.67 -11.61
C ILE A 36 2.39 12.30 -12.75
N PRO A 37 2.58 13.64 -12.75
CA PRO A 37 3.46 14.26 -13.72
C PRO A 37 4.89 13.76 -13.53
N LYS A 38 5.65 13.58 -14.62
CA LYS A 38 7.03 13.09 -14.56
C LYS A 38 7.91 13.95 -13.65
N ASP A 39 7.66 15.27 -13.65
CA ASP A 39 8.34 16.29 -12.84
C ASP A 39 7.88 16.31 -11.37
N ALA A 40 6.96 15.44 -10.95
CA ALA A 40 6.57 15.34 -9.55
C ALA A 40 7.73 14.83 -8.70
N LYS A 41 7.83 15.40 -7.50
CA LYS A 41 8.82 15.00 -6.49
C LYS A 41 8.65 13.53 -6.15
N ASP A 42 9.76 12.84 -5.96
CA ASP A 42 9.76 11.43 -5.58
C ASP A 42 9.07 11.20 -4.24
N THR A 43 9.09 12.20 -3.35
CA THR A 43 8.33 12.20 -2.10
C THR A 43 6.81 12.19 -2.32
N ASP A 44 6.29 12.88 -3.33
CA ASP A 44 4.86 12.86 -3.65
C ASP A 44 4.47 11.55 -4.34
N LYS A 45 5.34 11.02 -5.21
CA LYS A 45 5.18 9.65 -5.76
C LYS A 45 5.11 8.61 -4.64
N ALA A 46 6.06 8.65 -3.72
CA ALA A 46 6.13 7.72 -2.59
C ALA A 46 4.86 7.75 -1.73
N LYS A 47 4.29 8.94 -1.45
CA LYS A 47 3.01 9.06 -0.71
C LYS A 47 1.87 8.33 -1.40
N VAL A 48 1.78 8.39 -2.73
CA VAL A 48 0.69 7.72 -3.45
C VAL A 48 0.83 6.21 -3.37
N TYR A 49 2.04 5.67 -3.59
CA TYR A 49 2.32 4.24 -3.39
C TYR A 49 2.05 3.82 -1.94
N PHE A 50 2.43 4.62 -0.96
CA PHE A 50 2.16 4.38 0.45
C PHE A 50 0.65 4.30 0.74
N ARG A 51 -0.16 5.22 0.19
CA ARG A 51 -1.63 5.18 0.34
C ARG A 51 -2.26 3.96 -0.31
N ARG A 52 -1.73 3.51 -1.45
CA ARG A 52 -2.17 2.29 -2.15
C ARG A 52 -1.83 1.04 -1.34
N ALA A 53 -0.62 0.99 -0.80
CA ALA A 53 -0.16 -0.10 0.05
C ALA A 53 -1.04 -0.22 1.30
N GLN A 54 -1.35 0.89 1.98
CA GLN A 54 -2.25 0.89 3.14
C GLN A 54 -3.63 0.30 2.82
N ALA A 55 -4.19 0.66 1.68
CA ALA A 55 -5.47 0.11 1.22
C ALA A 55 -5.37 -1.41 0.98
N ARG A 56 -4.31 -1.86 0.31
CA ARG A 56 -4.05 -3.28 0.05
C ARG A 56 -3.83 -4.09 1.33
N VAL A 57 -3.10 -3.56 2.31
CA VAL A 57 -2.93 -4.20 3.63
C VAL A 57 -4.29 -4.44 4.27
N ALA A 58 -5.19 -3.46 4.21
CA ALA A 58 -6.53 -3.58 4.77
C ALA A 58 -7.42 -4.56 3.98
N LEU A 59 -7.19 -4.72 2.68
CA LEU A 59 -7.81 -5.74 1.83
C LEU A 59 -7.23 -7.15 2.03
N LYS A 60 -6.19 -7.30 2.86
CA LYS A 60 -5.39 -8.52 3.07
C LYS A 60 -4.51 -8.91 1.88
N ASP A 61 -4.34 -8.03 0.91
CA ASP A 61 -3.41 -8.18 -0.21
C ASP A 61 -2.00 -7.76 0.22
N LEU A 62 -1.43 -8.51 1.17
CA LEU A 62 -0.17 -8.16 1.82
C LEU A 62 1.05 -8.26 0.87
N GLU A 63 1.01 -9.16 -0.12
CA GLU A 63 2.08 -9.32 -1.10
C GLU A 63 2.19 -8.11 -2.03
N GLU A 64 1.07 -7.67 -2.60
CA GLU A 64 1.00 -6.46 -3.42
C GLU A 64 1.23 -5.18 -2.61
N ALA A 65 0.83 -5.15 -1.34
CA ALA A 65 1.15 -4.05 -0.45
C ALA A 65 2.66 -3.93 -0.19
N LEU A 66 3.36 -5.04 -0.04
CA LEU A 66 4.82 -5.03 0.14
C LEU A 66 5.54 -4.45 -1.07
N LYS A 67 5.16 -4.87 -2.28
CA LYS A 67 5.74 -4.33 -3.53
C LYS A 67 5.56 -2.81 -3.62
N ASP A 68 4.38 -2.33 -3.25
CA ASP A 68 4.11 -0.89 -3.22
C ASP A 68 4.95 -0.15 -2.18
N TYR A 69 5.10 -0.71 -0.97
CA TYR A 69 5.97 -0.11 0.05
C TYR A 69 7.44 -0.14 -0.35
N GLU A 70 7.91 -1.18 -1.05
CA GLU A 70 9.29 -1.25 -1.57
C GLU A 70 9.55 -0.18 -2.63
N GLN A 71 8.60 0.03 -3.55
CA GLN A 71 8.68 1.13 -4.51
C GLN A 71 8.64 2.49 -3.81
N ALA A 72 7.76 2.67 -2.82
CA ALA A 72 7.71 3.89 -2.04
C ALA A 72 9.02 4.15 -1.28
N ALA A 73 9.65 3.11 -0.71
CA ALA A 73 10.91 3.21 0.01
C ALA A 73 12.11 3.47 -0.91
N THR A 74 12.04 3.02 -2.17
CA THR A 74 13.05 3.31 -3.20
C THR A 74 12.97 4.77 -3.64
N LEU A 75 11.75 5.32 -3.74
CA LEU A 75 11.52 6.71 -4.13
C LEU A 75 11.80 7.70 -3.00
N ALA A 76 11.44 7.35 -1.76
CA ALA A 76 11.66 8.18 -0.58
C ALA A 76 12.29 7.37 0.57
N PRO A 77 13.60 7.06 0.47
CA PRO A 77 14.30 6.30 1.51
C PRO A 77 14.43 7.07 2.83
N GLU A 78 14.29 8.40 2.78
CA GLU A 78 14.28 9.31 3.93
C GLU A 78 13.02 9.14 4.80
N ASP A 79 11.93 8.60 4.25
CA ASP A 79 10.66 8.53 4.95
C ASP A 79 10.59 7.30 5.87
N ALA A 80 10.87 7.52 7.16
CA ALA A 80 10.85 6.48 8.18
C ALA A 80 9.47 5.82 8.34
N ALA A 81 8.38 6.53 8.01
CA ALA A 81 7.04 5.96 8.08
C ALA A 81 6.86 4.80 7.10
N ILE A 82 7.39 4.94 5.87
CA ILE A 82 7.33 3.89 4.83
C ILE A 82 8.08 2.64 5.30
N LYS A 83 9.30 2.80 5.83
CA LYS A 83 10.10 1.69 6.35
C LYS A 83 9.42 0.97 7.51
N SER A 84 8.80 1.73 8.42
CA SER A 84 8.06 1.17 9.55
C SER A 84 6.85 0.34 9.10
N GLU A 85 6.06 0.87 8.17
CA GLU A 85 4.89 0.15 7.63
C GLU A 85 5.27 -1.06 6.77
N LEU A 86 6.37 -0.98 6.01
CA LEU A 86 6.92 -2.11 5.28
C LEU A 86 7.30 -3.24 6.24
N ALA A 87 8.03 -2.93 7.31
CA ALA A 87 8.43 -3.91 8.32
C ALA A 87 7.21 -4.52 9.03
N ARG A 88 6.20 -3.71 9.35
CA ARG A 88 4.94 -4.17 9.94
C ARG A 88 4.23 -5.15 9.01
N THR A 89 4.05 -4.79 7.74
CA THR A 89 3.36 -5.59 6.74
C THR A 89 4.08 -6.92 6.49
N LYS A 90 5.42 -6.89 6.42
CA LYS A 90 6.24 -8.09 6.27
C LYS A 90 6.06 -9.09 7.42
N ARG A 91 5.97 -8.59 8.66
CA ARG A 91 5.67 -9.42 9.84
C ARG A 91 4.27 -10.02 9.74
N THR A 92 3.26 -9.21 9.41
CA THR A 92 1.88 -9.67 9.26
C THR A 92 1.75 -10.75 8.18
N LEU A 93 2.46 -10.61 7.06
CA LEU A 93 2.48 -11.63 6.01
C LEU A 93 3.12 -12.93 6.53
N ALA A 94 4.28 -12.85 7.18
CA ALA A 94 4.94 -14.02 7.76
C ALA A 94 4.07 -14.73 8.80
N ASP A 95 3.36 -13.98 9.65
CA ASP A 95 2.40 -14.52 10.62
C ASP A 95 1.21 -15.20 9.94
N SER A 96 0.69 -14.61 8.87
CA SER A 96 -0.44 -15.18 8.10
C SER A 96 -0.05 -16.50 7.43
N ILE A 97 1.11 -16.54 6.78
CA ILE A 97 1.67 -17.76 6.17
C ILE A 97 1.92 -18.84 7.23
N LYS A 98 2.43 -18.46 8.41
CA LYS A 98 2.66 -19.41 9.51
C LYS A 98 1.35 -20.03 9.99
N ARG A 99 0.31 -19.21 10.20
CA ARG A 99 -1.02 -19.68 10.61
C ARG A 99 -1.67 -20.60 9.59
N GLU A 100 -1.55 -20.29 8.30
CA GLU A 100 -2.00 -21.18 7.23
C GLU A 100 -1.28 -22.52 7.29
N LYS A 101 0.06 -22.53 7.37
CA LYS A 101 0.84 -23.77 7.49
C LYS A 101 0.45 -24.61 8.71
N GLU A 102 0.20 -23.99 9.85
CA GLU A 102 -0.27 -24.69 11.06
C GLU A 102 -1.69 -25.26 10.88
N SER A 103 -2.57 -24.52 10.20
CA SER A 103 -3.94 -24.97 9.90
C SER A 103 -3.95 -26.15 8.92
N TYR A 104 -3.12 -26.10 7.87
CA TYR A 104 -2.94 -27.22 6.94
C TYR A 104 -2.42 -28.47 7.65
N LYS A 105 -1.40 -28.34 8.51
CA LYS A 105 -0.89 -29.47 9.30
C LYS A 105 -1.98 -30.12 10.16
N ARG A 106 -2.83 -29.33 10.82
CA ARG A 106 -3.95 -29.87 11.60
C ARG A 106 -5.00 -30.58 10.74
N PHE A 107 -5.28 -30.06 9.54
CA PHE A 107 -6.27 -30.63 8.63
C PHE A 107 -5.82 -31.97 8.01
N PHE A 108 -4.52 -32.17 7.79
CA PHE A 108 -3.96 -33.41 7.23
C PHE A 108 -3.55 -34.46 8.27
N THR A 109 -3.64 -34.15 9.56
CA THR A 109 -3.29 -35.08 10.66
C THR A 109 -4.52 -35.51 11.48
N SER A 110 -5.74 -35.19 11.00
CA SER A 110 -7.02 -35.63 11.57
C SER A 110 -7.68 -36.68 10.69
#